data_AF-W4Q121-F1
#
_entry.id   AF-W4Q121-F1
#
_cell.length_a   1.000
_cell.length_b   1.000
_cell.length_c   1.000
_cell.angle_alpha   90.00
_cell.angle_beta   90.00
_cell.angle_gamma   90.00
#
_symmetry.space_group_name_H-M   'P 1'
#
loop_
_entity.id
_entity.type
_entity.pdbx_description
1 polymer ?
#
loop_
_entity_poly.entity_id
_entity_poly.type
_entity_poly.pdbx_seq_one_letter_code
_entity_poly.pdbx_strand_id
1 'polypeptide(L)'
;MGLQKVKVHTELFQWLNQQTDLTSNQVDLVDGFIFMLKKVKLHQSIRMINEQEVHPRFWKCHDRTFGYGLMSQKKKRKVAHLYQFYVDVSFAEGLVIRKKDRLCLTPLGERYIRKSQEEQLDVLFKYIW
;
A
#
# COMPACT_ATOMS: atom_id res chain seq x y z
N MET A 1 4.76 21.43 -8.53
CA MET A 1 4.50 20.05 -8.08
C MET A 1 4.73 20.00 -6.59
N GLY A 2 3.66 20.02 -5.79
CA GLY A 2 3.79 19.99 -4.33
C GLY A 2 4.18 18.59 -3.85
N LEU A 3 5.23 18.50 -3.05
CA LEU A 3 5.60 17.28 -2.32
C LEU A 3 4.39 16.82 -1.51
N GLN A 4 3.69 15.78 -1.97
CA GLN A 4 2.64 15.16 -1.16
C GLN A 4 3.32 14.55 0.07
N LYS A 5 2.97 15.07 1.24
CA LYS A 5 3.57 14.68 2.51
C LYS A 5 2.98 13.34 2.91
N VAL A 6 3.67 12.24 2.60
CA VAL A 6 3.30 10.91 3.10
C VAL A 6 3.33 10.95 4.62
N LYS A 7 2.18 10.76 5.26
CA LYS A 7 2.07 10.76 6.72
C LYS A 7 2.16 9.33 7.21
N VAL A 8 3.35 8.89 7.56
CA VAL A 8 3.51 7.61 8.27
C VAL A 8 3.07 7.77 9.71
N HIS A 9 2.03 7.02 10.08
CA HIS A 9 1.60 6.95 11.47
C HIS A 9 2.63 6.16 12.28
N THR A 10 3.03 6.68 13.44
CA THR A 10 3.96 6.01 14.36
C THR A 10 3.48 4.59 14.74
N GLU A 11 2.17 4.36 14.76
CA GLU A 11 1.57 3.04 14.99
C GLU A 11 1.89 2.02 13.88
N LEU A 12 2.05 2.47 12.64
CA LEU A 12 2.45 1.64 11.51
C LEU A 12 3.92 1.23 11.65
N PHE A 13 4.80 2.17 11.99
CA PHE A 13 6.22 1.92 12.25
C PHE A 13 6.41 0.90 13.38
N GLN A 14 5.76 1.13 14.52
CA GLN A 14 5.80 0.19 15.65
C GLN A 14 5.26 -1.20 15.29
N TRP A 15 4.24 -1.25 14.43
CA TRP A 15 3.69 -2.52 13.97
C TRP A 15 4.65 -3.25 13.02
N LEU A 16 5.29 -2.57 12.08
CA LEU A 16 6.28 -3.16 11.18
C LEU A 16 7.49 -3.73 11.95
N ASN A 17 8.01 -3.01 12.94
CA ASN A 17 9.11 -3.49 13.79
C ASN A 17 8.70 -4.71 14.65
N GLN A 18 7.41 -4.82 15.03
CA GLN A 18 6.91 -6.00 15.74
C GLN A 18 6.76 -7.23 14.82
N GLN A 19 6.75 -7.05 13.50
CA GLN A 19 6.71 -8.15 12.54
C GLN A 19 8.11 -8.68 12.19
N THR A 20 9.16 -7.86 12.31
CA THR A 20 10.56 -8.30 12.07
C THR A 20 11.09 -9.26 13.14
N ASP A 21 10.57 -9.18 14.38
CA ASP A 21 11.09 -9.97 15.52
C ASP A 21 10.48 -11.37 15.71
N LEU A 22 9.41 -11.74 15.00
CA LEU A 22 8.69 -13.00 15.28
C LEU A 22 8.38 -13.80 14.01
N THR A 23 8.86 -15.04 14.02
CA THR A 23 8.73 -16.07 13.00
C THR A 23 7.26 -16.38 12.63
N SER A 24 7.04 -16.62 11.34
CA SER A 24 5.92 -17.33 10.71
C SER A 24 4.69 -16.55 10.20
N ASN A 25 4.51 -15.27 10.53
CA ASN A 25 3.39 -14.46 9.98
C ASN A 25 3.84 -13.06 9.53
N GLN A 26 5.05 -12.96 9.00
CA GLN A 26 5.54 -11.72 8.40
C GLN A 26 4.66 -11.38 7.21
N VAL A 27 3.87 -10.32 7.34
CA VAL A 27 3.37 -9.67 6.15
C VAL A 27 4.53 -8.91 5.55
N ASP A 28 5.04 -9.41 4.43
CA ASP A 28 6.00 -8.70 3.63
C ASP A 28 5.33 -7.42 3.11
N LEU A 29 5.79 -6.29 3.66
CA LEU A 29 5.32 -4.94 3.34
C LEU A 29 5.32 -4.72 1.82
N VAL A 30 6.31 -5.27 1.13
CA VAL A 30 6.53 -5.12 -0.31
C VAL A 30 5.58 -6.01 -1.08
N ASP A 31 5.40 -7.26 -0.66
CA ASP A 31 4.42 -8.12 -1.29
C ASP A 31 3.02 -7.52 -1.21
N GLY A 32 2.65 -6.96 -0.05
CA GLY A 32 1.39 -6.25 0.12
C GLY A 32 1.25 -5.03 -0.80
N PHE A 33 2.33 -4.26 -0.96
CA PHE A 33 2.35 -3.08 -1.83
C PHE A 33 2.28 -3.46 -3.32
N ILE A 34 3.07 -4.44 -3.74
CA ILE A 34 3.12 -4.94 -5.11
C ILE A 34 1.83 -5.65 -5.48
N PHE A 35 1.21 -6.38 -4.56
CA PHE A 35 -0.11 -6.97 -4.77
C PHE A 35 -1.15 -5.90 -5.10
N MET A 36 -1.14 -4.78 -4.36
CA MET A 36 -2.01 -3.64 -4.64
C MET A 36 -1.77 -3.07 -6.05
N LEU A 37 -0.52 -2.79 -6.43
CA LEU A 37 -0.19 -2.23 -7.75
C LEU A 37 -0.54 -3.20 -8.90
N LYS A 38 -0.24 -4.50 -8.74
CA LYS A 38 -0.63 -5.55 -9.70
C LYS A 38 -2.14 -5.63 -9.85
N LYS A 39 -2.90 -5.44 -8.76
CA LYS A 39 -4.35 -5.43 -8.79
C LYS A 39 -4.90 -4.18 -9.49
N VAL A 40 -4.32 -3.01 -9.26
CA VAL A 40 -4.65 -1.79 -10.02
C VAL A 40 -4.38 -2.00 -11.51
N LYS A 41 -3.26 -2.62 -11.87
CA LYS A 41 -2.93 -2.98 -13.25
C LYS A 41 -4.00 -3.87 -13.88
N LEU A 42 -4.38 -4.94 -13.18
CA LEU A 42 -5.34 -5.93 -13.68
C LEU A 42 -6.73 -5.32 -13.94
N HIS A 43 -7.23 -4.49 -13.03
CA HIS A 43 -8.55 -3.88 -13.17
C HIS A 43 -8.53 -2.57 -13.97
N GLN A 44 -7.34 -2.08 -14.36
CA GLN A 44 -7.05 -0.83 -15.09
C GLN A 44 -7.47 0.47 -14.38
N SER A 45 -8.52 0.43 -13.57
CA SER A 45 -9.02 1.55 -12.80
C SER A 45 -9.71 1.05 -11.52
N ILE A 46 -9.36 1.63 -10.38
CA ILE A 46 -9.97 1.30 -9.09
C ILE A 46 -10.78 2.50 -8.59
N ARG A 47 -12.01 2.25 -8.13
CA ARG A 47 -12.87 3.30 -7.58
C ARG A 47 -12.28 3.87 -6.29
N MET A 48 -12.21 5.19 -6.23
CA MET A 48 -11.84 5.96 -5.04
C MET A 48 -13.10 6.51 -4.35
N ILE A 49 -13.01 6.72 -3.04
CA ILE A 49 -14.07 7.38 -2.26
C ILE A 49 -13.80 8.88 -2.18
N ASN A 50 -12.54 9.26 -1.99
CA ASN A 50 -12.10 10.64 -1.94
C ASN A 50 -10.79 10.80 -2.74
N GLU A 51 -10.05 11.88 -2.50
CA GLU A 51 -8.86 12.21 -3.27
C GLU A 51 -7.69 11.23 -3.10
N GLN A 52 -7.61 10.55 -1.95
CA GLN A 52 -6.49 9.69 -1.57
C GLN A 52 -6.92 8.36 -0.95
N GLU A 53 -8.22 8.05 -0.95
CA GLU A 53 -8.75 6.81 -0.40
C GLU A 53 -9.38 5.94 -1.47
N VAL A 54 -8.94 4.69 -1.48
CA VAL A 54 -9.50 3.62 -2.31
C VAL A 54 -10.68 2.98 -1.59
N HIS A 55 -11.74 2.64 -2.35
CA HIS A 55 -12.93 2.03 -1.78
C HIS A 55 -12.63 0.72 -1.01
N PRO A 56 -13.13 0.51 0.24
CA PRO A 56 -12.80 -0.64 1.09
C PRO A 56 -12.96 -2.01 0.44
N ARG A 57 -13.94 -2.15 -0.47
CA ARG A 57 -14.14 -3.38 -1.26
C ARG A 57 -12.89 -3.83 -2.02
N PHE A 58 -12.04 -2.89 -2.44
CA PHE A 58 -10.77 -3.20 -3.09
C PHE A 58 -9.85 -4.03 -2.18
N TRP A 59 -9.81 -3.70 -0.89
CA TRP A 59 -8.93 -4.34 0.08
C TRP A 59 -9.40 -5.73 0.51
N LYS A 60 -10.66 -6.11 0.29
CA LYS A 60 -11.17 -7.45 0.67
C LYS A 60 -10.33 -8.63 0.15
N CYS A 61 -9.78 -8.52 -1.07
CA CYS A 61 -8.89 -9.57 -1.59
C CYS A 61 -7.53 -9.53 -0.90
N HIS A 62 -7.01 -8.33 -0.61
CA HIS A 62 -5.77 -8.12 0.15
C HIS A 62 -5.90 -8.73 1.54
N ASP A 63 -7.00 -8.42 2.24
CA ASP A 63 -7.32 -8.99 3.56
C ASP A 63 -7.35 -10.53 3.56
N ARG A 64 -7.84 -11.13 2.48
CA ARG A 64 -7.90 -12.60 2.35
C ARG A 64 -6.51 -13.18 2.06
N THR A 65 -5.75 -12.57 1.14
CA THR A 65 -4.43 -13.03 0.73
C THR A 65 -3.41 -12.94 1.87
N PHE A 66 -3.46 -11.88 2.68
CA PHE A 66 -2.53 -11.63 3.78
C PHE A 66 -3.11 -11.97 5.16
N GLY A 67 -4.28 -12.61 5.24
CA GLY A 67 -4.87 -13.10 6.48
C GLY A 67 -5.44 -12.03 7.43
N TYR A 68 -5.59 -10.77 6.98
CA TYR A 68 -6.14 -9.69 7.81
C TYR A 68 -7.63 -9.82 8.15
N GLY A 69 -8.37 -10.65 7.42
CA GLY A 69 -9.81 -10.85 7.64
C GLY A 69 -10.18 -11.34 9.04
N LEU A 70 -9.26 -12.03 9.73
CA LEU A 70 -9.46 -12.64 11.06
C LEU A 70 -8.97 -11.74 12.22
N MET A 71 -8.56 -10.51 11.93
CA MET A 71 -7.95 -9.63 12.92
C MET A 71 -8.96 -8.93 13.84
N SER A 72 -8.57 -8.75 15.11
CA SER A 72 -9.32 -7.95 16.10
C SER A 72 -9.45 -6.49 15.66
N GLN A 73 -10.44 -5.76 16.20
CA GLN A 73 -10.69 -4.36 15.80
C GLN A 73 -9.46 -3.45 15.93
N LYS A 74 -8.66 -3.62 16.98
CA LYS A 74 -7.41 -2.85 17.18
C LYS A 74 -6.40 -3.09 16.04
N LYS A 75 -6.32 -4.32 15.54
CA LYS A 75 -5.45 -4.68 14.40
C LYS A 75 -6.01 -4.19 13.06
N LYS A 76 -7.35 -4.14 12.89
CA LYS A 76 -7.98 -3.55 11.69
C LYS A 76 -7.63 -2.08 11.49
N ARG A 77 -7.50 -1.30 12.57
CA ARG A 77 -7.04 0.10 12.50
C ARG A 77 -5.60 0.21 11.95
N LYS A 78 -4.70 -0.68 12.39
CA LYS A 78 -3.32 -0.75 11.88
C LYS A 78 -3.29 -1.10 10.38
N VAL A 79 -4.13 -2.04 9.96
CA VAL A 79 -4.27 -2.42 8.54
C VAL A 79 -4.81 -1.25 7.70
N ALA A 80 -5.75 -0.45 8.22
CA ALA A 80 -6.19 0.76 7.53
C ALA A 80 -5.06 1.78 7.35
N HIS A 81 -4.20 1.96 8.35
CA HIS A 81 -3.02 2.82 8.24
C HIS A 81 -2.01 2.28 7.20
N LEU A 82 -1.85 0.96 7.10
CA LEU A 82 -1.03 0.33 6.05
C LEU A 82 -1.59 0.59 4.64
N TYR A 83 -2.90 0.48 4.47
CA TYR A 83 -3.55 0.76 3.18
C TYR A 83 -3.40 2.21 2.77
N GLN A 84 -3.55 3.13 3.72
CA GLN A 84 -3.33 4.55 3.44
C GLN A 84 -1.88 4.80 3.05
N PHE A 85 -0.93 4.22 3.78
CA PHE A 85 0.50 4.31 3.45
C PHE A 85 0.79 3.83 2.02
N TYR A 86 0.24 2.70 1.61
CA TYR A 86 0.39 2.22 0.24
C TYR A 86 -0.15 3.20 -0.81
N VAL A 87 -1.32 3.78 -0.57
CA VAL A 87 -1.90 4.73 -1.52
C VAL A 87 -1.06 6.02 -1.57
N ASP A 88 -0.65 6.53 -0.41
CA ASP A 88 0.14 7.76 -0.29
C ASP A 88 1.49 7.62 -0.99
N VAL A 89 2.25 6.54 -0.72
CA VAL A 89 3.53 6.30 -1.38
C VAL A 89 3.36 6.15 -2.88
N SER A 90 2.29 5.46 -3.32
CA SER A 90 2.03 5.29 -4.75
C SER A 90 1.79 6.62 -5.45
N PHE A 91 1.12 7.58 -4.80
CA PHE A 91 0.91 8.92 -5.35
C PHE A 91 2.18 9.77 -5.29
N ALA A 92 2.91 9.75 -4.17
CA ALA A 92 4.14 10.51 -3.98
C ALA A 92 5.21 10.11 -5.01
N GLU A 93 5.35 8.82 -5.27
CA GLU A 93 6.26 8.26 -6.27
C GLU A 93 5.70 8.32 -7.70
N GLY A 94 4.48 8.83 -7.91
CA GLY A 94 3.85 8.92 -9.22
C GLY A 94 3.57 7.56 -9.89
N LEU A 95 3.52 6.48 -9.10
CA LEU A 95 3.22 5.12 -9.59
C LEU A 95 1.75 5.00 -10.00
N VAL A 96 0.89 5.79 -9.38
CA VAL A 96 -0.53 5.88 -9.69
C VAL A 96 -0.93 7.33 -9.95
N ILE A 97 -2.01 7.49 -10.71
CA ILE A 97 -2.61 8.78 -10.99
C ILE A 97 -4.12 8.69 -10.78
N ARG A 98 -4.69 9.77 -10.27
CA ARG A 98 -6.13 9.94 -10.17
C ARG A 98 -6.68 10.45 -11.49
N LYS A 99 -7.66 9.74 -12.05
CA LYS A 99 -8.49 10.18 -13.18
C LYS A 99 -9.93 10.22 -12.70
N LYS A 100 -10.45 11.42 -12.42
CA LYS A 100 -11.78 11.64 -11.80
C LYS A 100 -11.90 10.93 -10.45
N ASP A 101 -12.78 9.95 -10.34
CA ASP A 101 -13.05 9.13 -9.15
C ASP A 101 -12.32 7.78 -9.20
N ARG A 102 -11.29 7.64 -10.05
CA ARG A 102 -10.56 6.39 -10.24
C ARG A 102 -9.06 6.54 -10.08
N LEU A 103 -8.46 5.55 -9.44
CA LEU A 103 -7.04 5.32 -9.34
C LEU A 103 -6.59 4.46 -10.53
N CYS A 104 -5.63 4.95 -11.31
CA CYS A 104 -5.05 4.24 -12.43
C CYS A 104 -3.54 4.09 -12.24
N LEU A 105 -2.97 3.00 -12.73
CA LEU A 105 -1.53 2.81 -12.76
C LEU A 105 -0.91 3.71 -13.84
N THR A 106 0.26 4.28 -13.57
CA THR A 106 1.04 5.04 -14.56
C THR A 106 2.06 4.13 -15.24
N PRO A 107 2.69 4.57 -16.36
CA PRO A 107 3.82 3.84 -16.94
C PRO A 107 5.00 3.68 -15.95
N LEU A 108 5.18 4.61 -15.01
CA LEU A 108 6.18 4.50 -13.97
C LEU A 108 5.82 3.38 -12.98
N GLY A 109 4.56 3.29 -12.57
CA GLY A 109 4.04 2.18 -11.76
C GLY A 109 4.23 0.82 -12.42
N GLU A 110 4.01 0.73 -13.74
CA GLU A 110 4.26 -0.51 -14.48
C GLU A 110 5.71 -0.95 -14.49
N ARG A 111 6.64 0.00 -14.60
CA ARG A 111 8.08 -0.29 -14.51
C ARG A 111 8.47 -0.70 -13.09
N TYR A 112 7.93 -0.02 -12.09
CA TYR A 112 8.21 -0.30 -10.69
C TYR A 112 7.85 -1.74 -10.28
N ILE A 113 6.71 -2.26 -10.76
CA ILE A 113 6.30 -3.66 -10.49
C ILE A 113 7.34 -4.69 -11.00
N ARG A 114 8.17 -4.33 -11.99
CA ARG A 114 9.19 -5.21 -12.58
C ARG A 114 10.57 -5.08 -11.94
N LYS A 115 10.75 -4.13 -11.02
CA LYS A 115 12.00 -3.94 -10.27
C LYS A 115 12.29 -5.13 -9.35
N SER A 116 13.54 -5.23 -8.88
CA SER A 116 13.87 -6.20 -7.84
C SER A 116 13.15 -5.89 -6.53
N GLN A 117 13.00 -6.89 -5.67
CA GLN A 117 12.38 -6.71 -4.35
C GLN A 117 13.15 -5.69 -3.49
N GLU A 118 14.49 -5.67 -3.60
CA GLU A 118 15.36 -4.71 -2.92
C GLU A 118 15.07 -3.27 -3.37
N GLU A 119 15.01 -3.02 -4.68
CA GLU A 119 14.67 -1.69 -5.20
C GLU A 119 13.24 -1.25 -4.81
N GLN A 120 12.33 -2.21 -4.65
CA GLN A 120 10.97 -1.95 -4.21
C GLN A 120 10.93 -1.58 -2.72
N LEU A 121 11.66 -2.33 -1.88
CA LEU A 121 11.88 -2.06 -0.46
C LEU A 121 12.44 -0.66 -0.22
N ASP A 122 13.50 -0.30 -0.94
CA ASP A 122 14.18 0.99 -0.81
C ASP A 122 13.22 2.17 -0.96
N VAL A 123 12.31 2.09 -1.92
CA VAL A 123 11.30 3.14 -2.14
C VAL A 123 10.35 3.24 -0.95
N LEU A 124 9.90 2.12 -0.40
CA LEU A 124 9.00 2.13 0.76
C LEU A 124 9.71 2.66 2.01
N PHE A 125 10.97 2.30 2.22
CA PHE A 125 11.73 2.74 3.40
C PHE A 125 12.04 4.24 3.41
N LYS A 126 12.19 4.89 2.26
CA LYS A 126 12.34 6.36 2.17
C LYS A 126 11.23 7.16 2.83
N TYR A 127 10.06 6.56 3.02
CA TYR A 127 8.91 7.21 3.65
C TYR A 127 8.71 6.79 5.10
N ILE A 128 9.40 5.74 5.56
CA ILE A 128 9.29 5.19 6.90
C ILE A 128 10.36 5.79 7.84
N TRP A 129 11.50 6.19 7.28
CA TRP A 129 12.63 6.87 7.95
C TRP A 129 12.76 8.33 7.48
#